data_AF-A0A1I7VFB7-F1
#
_entry.id   AF-A0A1I7VFB7-F1
#
_cell.length_a   1.000
_cell.length_b   1.000
_cell.length_c   1.000
_cell.angle_alpha   90.00
_cell.angle_beta   90.00
_cell.angle_gamma   90.00
#
_symmetry.space_group_name_H-M   'P 1'
#
loop_
_entity.id
_entity.type
_entity.pdbx_description
1 polymer ?
#
loop_
_entity_poly.entity_id
_entity_poly.type
_entity_poly.pdbx_seq_one_letter_code
_entity_poly.pdbx_strand_id
1 'polypeptide(L)'
;MYLGIQKINHRYYFDEMINSENILFADGVIGQMYFPNDTNSLTLQDKIMKTMEKLKCYNKEYYRVYDKRRIPKRYHFSKSNRIGDIILDAQLGTIFYENIAADYNKTHDHGYDFILEPMHAIFYAYGPNIAQGLVLKPFQNVELFNLMIALLNVNSNLSSPNNGTEGRLNSVLNGISVNKPQRSDLTSTIALIERINSNFSLSQLRQENDPAELITTSLSVKGHFTNLEKITSDYAKLYNEVVVISGSIYDFDDNDFVADSSGLYLKRNTTPSHIFRVIFRCKNSRWLNDELQCNNVKSLDVLSFILPNVPGDYNCLDSLSYLTANKASLRDIELLTGLEFLPTSWIPAAELYDDEFSITLRTMMPEYLWLEKEQKRFKNDMNSSRY
;
A
#
# COMPACT_ATOMS: atom_id res chain seq x y z
N MET A 1 8.09 -4.79 21.23
CA MET A 1 8.10 -3.71 20.21
C MET A 1 7.22 -2.60 20.74
N TYR A 2 7.76 -1.41 20.98
CA TYR A 2 6.95 -0.25 21.33
C TYR A 2 6.37 0.32 20.05
N LEU A 3 5.05 0.49 19.99
CA LEU A 3 4.43 1.30 18.95
C LEU A 3 4.78 2.77 19.21
N GLY A 4 4.78 3.58 18.15
CA GLY A 4 4.88 5.02 18.31
C GLY A 4 3.67 5.61 19.08
N ILE A 5 3.71 6.89 19.42
CA ILE A 5 2.70 7.56 20.23
C ILE A 5 2.40 8.96 19.69
N GLN A 6 1.14 9.36 19.71
CA GLN A 6 0.69 10.66 19.22
C GLN A 6 -0.20 11.35 20.26
N LYS A 7 0.00 12.66 20.46
CA LYS A 7 -0.87 13.49 21.29
C LYS A 7 -2.23 13.70 20.61
N ILE A 8 -3.30 13.56 21.38
CA ILE A 8 -4.68 13.78 20.94
C ILE A 8 -5.05 15.26 21.11
N ASN A 9 -5.63 15.84 20.06
CA ASN A 9 -6.11 17.22 20.00
C ASN A 9 -7.55 17.34 19.47
N HIS A 10 -8.11 16.29 18.85
CA HIS A 10 -9.48 16.30 18.35
C HIS A 10 -10.24 15.05 18.83
N ARG A 11 -11.51 15.23 19.20
CA ARG A 11 -12.42 14.17 19.66
C ARG A 11 -13.70 14.25 18.84
N TYR A 12 -14.20 13.09 18.44
CA TYR A 12 -15.46 12.94 17.73
C TYR A 12 -16.33 11.90 18.44
N TYR A 13 -17.63 12.17 18.46
CA TYR A 13 -18.62 11.32 19.10
C TYR A 13 -19.55 10.72 18.04
N PHE A 14 -19.69 9.40 18.01
CA PHE A 14 -20.45 8.73 16.96
C PHE A 14 -21.94 9.08 16.98
N ASP A 15 -22.52 9.25 18.17
CA ASP A 15 -23.92 9.62 18.37
C ASP A 15 -24.26 11.03 17.87
N GLU A 16 -23.27 11.92 17.79
CA GLU A 16 -23.42 13.25 17.17
C GLU A 16 -23.30 13.20 15.63
N MET A 17 -22.63 12.18 15.10
CA MET A 17 -22.36 12.04 13.67
C MET A 17 -23.46 11.26 12.94
N ILE A 18 -23.98 10.20 13.55
CA ILE A 18 -25.02 9.34 12.99
C ILE A 18 -25.98 8.85 14.07
N ASN A 19 -27.18 8.42 13.67
CA ASN A 19 -28.09 7.75 14.59
C ASN A 19 -27.48 6.41 15.05
N SER A 20 -27.33 6.24 16.36
CA SER A 20 -26.75 5.08 17.04
C SER A 20 -27.70 3.87 17.12
N GLU A 21 -28.98 4.03 16.77
CA GLU A 21 -29.96 2.96 16.87
C GLU A 21 -29.57 1.71 16.03
N ASN A 22 -29.40 0.57 16.70
CA ASN A 22 -28.96 -0.71 16.11
C ASN A 22 -27.54 -0.71 15.50
N ILE A 23 -26.67 0.22 15.90
CA ILE A 23 -25.26 0.23 15.53
C ILE A 23 -24.43 -0.02 16.79
N LEU A 24 -23.43 -0.90 16.70
CA LEU A 24 -22.42 -1.03 17.74
C LEU A 24 -21.18 -0.26 17.32
N PHE A 25 -20.58 0.46 18.27
CA PHE A 25 -19.37 1.23 18.05
C PHE A 25 -18.18 0.60 18.77
N ALA A 26 -17.01 0.70 18.15
CA ALA A 26 -15.73 0.51 18.85
C ALA A 26 -14.95 1.82 18.80
N ASP A 27 -14.63 2.30 20.00
CA ASP A 27 -13.89 3.54 20.25
C ASP A 27 -12.40 3.40 19.91
N GLY A 28 -11.73 4.55 19.77
CA GLY A 28 -10.28 4.64 19.58
C GLY A 28 -9.90 5.47 18.36
N VAL A 29 -8.63 5.38 17.98
CA VAL A 29 -8.11 6.10 16.80
C VAL A 29 -8.54 5.44 15.49
N ILE A 30 -8.83 4.13 15.52
CA ILE A 30 -9.53 3.44 14.43
C ILE A 30 -10.95 3.17 14.92
N GLY A 31 -11.82 4.13 14.66
CA GLY A 31 -13.24 4.01 14.97
C GLY A 31 -13.89 2.94 14.11
N GLN A 32 -14.75 2.09 14.68
CA GLN A 32 -15.44 1.06 13.90
C GLN A 32 -16.93 1.04 14.21
N MET A 33 -17.72 0.79 13.18
CA MET A 33 -19.18 0.62 13.29
C MET A 33 -19.56 -0.77 12.82
N TYR A 34 -20.46 -1.42 13.54
CA TYR A 34 -20.96 -2.75 13.25
C TYR A 34 -22.49 -2.74 13.17
N PHE A 35 -23.04 -3.52 12.24
CA PHE A 35 -24.48 -3.73 12.10
C PHE A 35 -24.84 -5.18 12.50
N PRO A 36 -24.82 -5.53 13.80
CA PRO A 36 -24.89 -6.92 14.27
C PRO A 36 -26.22 -7.62 13.94
N ASN A 37 -27.30 -6.84 13.76
CA ASN A 37 -28.64 -7.36 13.55
C ASN A 37 -28.95 -7.65 12.06
N ASP A 38 -28.05 -7.30 11.14
CA ASP A 38 -28.26 -7.41 9.70
C ASP A 38 -27.51 -8.60 9.10
N THR A 39 -28.14 -9.78 9.15
CA THR A 39 -27.55 -11.02 8.63
C THR A 39 -27.73 -11.20 7.11
N ASN A 40 -28.64 -10.45 6.49
CA ASN A 40 -28.81 -10.46 5.04
C ASN A 40 -27.81 -9.52 4.36
N SER A 41 -27.02 -10.06 3.44
CA SER A 41 -25.93 -9.33 2.78
C SER A 41 -26.41 -8.09 2.01
N LEU A 42 -27.56 -8.14 1.32
CA LEU A 42 -28.07 -6.98 0.58
C LEU A 42 -28.51 -5.85 1.50
N THR A 43 -29.23 -6.17 2.57
CA THR A 43 -29.68 -5.16 3.54
C THR A 43 -28.52 -4.56 4.31
N LEU A 44 -27.51 -5.37 4.66
CA LEU A 44 -26.28 -4.92 5.29
C LEU A 44 -25.53 -3.94 4.38
N GLN A 45 -25.32 -4.31 3.11
CA GLN A 45 -24.65 -3.44 2.13
C GLN A 45 -25.40 -2.13 1.92
N ASP A 46 -26.74 -2.15 1.86
CA ASP A 46 -27.55 -0.93 1.77
C ASP A 46 -27.37 -0.03 3.00
N LYS A 47 -27.31 -0.60 4.21
CA LYS A 47 -27.08 0.16 5.45
C LYS A 47 -25.68 0.75 5.51
N ILE A 48 -24.66 -0.01 5.11
CA ILE A 48 -23.28 0.47 4.98
C ILE A 48 -23.25 1.67 4.04
N MET A 49 -23.75 1.52 2.82
CA MET A 49 -23.73 2.58 1.81
C MET A 49 -24.49 3.83 2.26
N LYS A 50 -25.68 3.67 2.86
CA LYS A 50 -26.45 4.81 3.40
C LYS A 50 -25.72 5.55 4.51
N THR A 51 -25.01 4.82 5.37
CA THR A 51 -24.24 5.41 6.48
C THR A 51 -22.97 6.08 5.96
N MET A 52 -22.25 5.45 5.03
CA MET A 52 -21.10 6.02 4.32
C MET A 52 -21.47 7.33 3.61
N GLU A 53 -22.62 7.42 2.93
CA GLU A 53 -23.08 8.66 2.30
C GLU A 53 -23.37 9.79 3.31
N LYS A 54 -23.84 9.48 4.53
CA LYS A 54 -24.03 10.48 5.58
C LYS A 54 -22.69 11.00 6.13
N LEU A 55 -21.70 10.12 6.23
CA LEU A 55 -20.35 10.44 6.71
C LEU A 55 -19.45 11.03 5.63
N LYS A 56 -19.93 11.05 4.37
CA LYS A 56 -19.17 11.46 3.21
C LYS A 56 -18.65 12.88 3.36
N CYS A 57 -17.34 13.03 3.27
CA CYS A 57 -16.64 14.30 3.29
C CYS A 57 -16.90 15.16 4.53
N TYR A 58 -17.35 14.52 5.63
CA TYR A 58 -17.75 15.19 6.85
C TYR A 58 -16.59 15.99 7.45
N ASN A 59 -15.43 15.35 7.68
CA ASN A 59 -14.23 16.08 8.07
C ASN A 59 -12.93 15.40 7.63
N LYS A 60 -12.61 15.55 6.35
CA LYS A 60 -11.48 14.90 5.66
C LYS A 60 -10.10 15.26 6.20
N GLU A 61 -9.98 16.36 6.96
CA GLU A 61 -8.72 16.75 7.60
C GLU A 61 -8.39 15.90 8.82
N TYR A 62 -9.42 15.38 9.50
CA TYR A 62 -9.25 14.69 10.79
C TYR A 62 -9.49 13.19 10.72
N TYR A 63 -10.20 12.69 9.72
CA TYR A 63 -10.36 11.26 9.52
C TYR A 63 -10.82 10.91 8.10
N ARG A 64 -10.68 9.62 7.77
CA ARG A 64 -11.19 9.00 6.56
C ARG A 64 -12.22 7.94 6.93
N VAL A 65 -13.14 7.67 6.01
CA VAL A 65 -14.24 6.74 6.16
C VAL A 65 -14.10 5.71 5.05
N TYR A 66 -14.10 4.44 5.45
CA TYR A 66 -13.95 3.30 4.56
C TYR A 66 -14.97 2.21 4.89
N ASP A 67 -15.42 1.49 3.88
CA ASP A 67 -15.86 0.11 4.05
C ASP A 67 -14.68 -0.84 3.75
N LYS A 68 -14.86 -2.12 4.04
CA LYS A 68 -13.84 -3.17 3.84
C LYS A 68 -13.30 -3.23 2.40
N ARG A 69 -14.11 -2.82 1.41
CA ARG A 69 -13.77 -2.78 -0.02
C ARG A 69 -12.92 -1.59 -0.43
N ARG A 70 -12.94 -0.48 0.33
CA ARG A 70 -12.29 0.79 -0.04
C ARG A 70 -11.10 1.15 0.83
N ILE A 71 -10.92 0.48 1.96
CA ILE A 71 -9.74 0.69 2.79
C ILE A 71 -8.47 0.36 1.99
N PRO A 72 -7.39 1.16 2.08
CA PRO A 72 -6.19 0.92 1.28
C PRO A 72 -5.61 -0.48 1.54
N LYS A 73 -5.33 -1.22 0.46
CA LYS A 73 -4.97 -2.64 0.53
C LYS A 73 -3.71 -2.92 1.38
N ARG A 74 -2.76 -1.99 1.43
CA ARG A 74 -1.57 -2.07 2.32
C ARG A 74 -1.87 -2.23 3.82
N TYR A 75 -3.10 -1.97 4.28
CA TYR A 75 -3.48 -2.20 5.67
C TYR A 75 -3.71 -3.68 5.99
N HIS A 76 -4.07 -4.51 4.99
CA HIS A 76 -4.51 -5.89 5.21
C HIS A 76 -5.61 -6.01 6.27
N PHE A 77 -6.50 -5.02 6.35
CA PHE A 77 -7.47 -4.82 7.44
C PHE A 77 -8.93 -4.88 6.95
N SER A 78 -9.31 -6.00 6.33
CA SER A 78 -10.67 -6.22 5.81
C SER A 78 -11.23 -7.63 6.11
N LYS A 79 -10.36 -8.65 6.08
CA LYS A 79 -10.71 -10.08 6.11
C LYS A 79 -11.52 -10.58 7.31
N SER A 80 -11.35 -10.00 8.49
CA SER A 80 -11.97 -10.55 9.71
C SER A 80 -13.39 -10.02 9.94
N ASN A 81 -14.30 -10.88 10.36
CA ASN A 81 -15.61 -10.47 10.89
C ASN A 81 -15.52 -9.67 12.19
N ARG A 82 -14.34 -9.62 12.83
CA ARG A 82 -14.08 -8.76 13.99
C ARG A 82 -13.77 -7.31 13.59
N ILE A 83 -13.48 -7.08 12.31
CA ILE A 83 -13.30 -5.73 11.77
C ILE A 83 -14.68 -5.18 11.42
N GLY A 84 -14.93 -3.92 11.80
CA GLY A 84 -16.18 -3.22 11.57
C GLY A 84 -16.59 -3.15 10.11
N ASP A 85 -17.89 -3.01 9.89
CA ASP A 85 -18.48 -2.85 8.56
C ASP A 85 -18.11 -1.49 7.95
N ILE A 86 -17.99 -0.47 8.81
CA ILE A 86 -17.45 0.85 8.48
C ILE A 86 -16.28 1.14 9.41
N ILE A 87 -15.21 1.69 8.84
CA ILE A 87 -13.95 2.01 9.49
C ILE A 87 -13.72 3.51 9.36
N LEU A 88 -13.50 4.18 10.48
CA LEU A 88 -13.08 5.57 10.56
C LEU A 88 -11.58 5.61 10.91
N ASP A 89 -10.75 5.85 9.90
CA ASP A 89 -9.30 5.98 9.99
C ASP A 89 -8.93 7.40 10.43
N ALA A 90 -8.68 7.60 11.72
CA ALA A 90 -8.28 8.90 12.26
C ALA A 90 -6.96 9.40 11.64
N GLN A 91 -6.90 10.71 11.41
CA GLN A 91 -5.64 11.40 11.20
C GLN A 91 -4.99 11.72 12.55
N LEU A 92 -3.68 12.00 12.54
CA LEU A 92 -2.89 12.19 13.76
C LEU A 92 -3.56 13.17 14.73
N GLY A 93 -3.75 12.70 15.96
CA GLY A 93 -4.33 13.47 17.06
C GLY A 93 -5.86 13.43 17.15
N THR A 94 -6.54 12.75 16.22
CA THR A 94 -7.98 12.50 16.30
C THR A 94 -8.27 11.19 17.04
N ILE A 95 -9.37 11.14 17.79
CA ILE A 95 -9.90 9.91 18.42
C ILE A 95 -11.43 9.92 18.36
N PHE A 96 -12.03 8.73 18.34
CA PHE A 96 -13.47 8.53 18.36
C PHE A 96 -13.94 7.88 19.66
N TYR A 97 -15.14 8.28 20.09
CA TYR A 97 -15.90 7.67 21.18
C TYR A 97 -17.35 7.49 20.77
N GLU A 98 -18.05 6.55 21.40
CA GLU A 98 -19.49 6.36 21.22
C GLU A 98 -20.28 7.65 21.51
N ASN A 99 -20.00 8.28 22.64
CA ASN A 99 -20.63 9.49 23.13
C ASN A 99 -19.75 10.19 24.17
N ILE A 100 -20.15 11.38 24.62
CA ILE A 100 -19.39 12.17 25.59
C ILE A 100 -19.19 11.46 26.95
N ALA A 101 -20.11 10.56 27.34
CA ALA A 101 -20.00 9.83 28.60
C ALA A 101 -18.98 8.68 28.53
N ALA A 102 -18.72 8.14 27.34
CA ALA A 102 -17.68 7.13 27.10
C ALA A 102 -16.27 7.73 27.01
N ASP A 103 -16.15 9.06 26.85
CA ASP A 103 -14.87 9.77 26.76
C ASP A 103 -14.16 9.86 28.12
N TYR A 104 -13.18 8.99 28.32
CA TYR A 104 -12.32 9.00 29.51
C TYR A 104 -11.13 9.98 29.39
N ASN A 105 -11.20 10.95 28.48
CA ASN A 105 -10.27 12.05 28.26
C ASN A 105 -8.80 11.61 28.06
N LYS A 106 -8.60 10.67 27.14
CA LYS A 106 -7.27 10.20 26.76
C LYS A 106 -6.45 11.34 26.13
N THR A 107 -5.20 11.53 26.57
CA THR A 107 -4.34 12.63 26.09
C THR A 107 -3.40 12.23 24.97
N HIS A 108 -3.05 10.94 24.88
CA HIS A 108 -2.16 10.37 23.89
C HIS A 108 -2.63 8.97 23.50
N ASP A 109 -2.45 8.60 22.24
CA ASP A 109 -2.79 7.26 21.75
C ASP A 109 -1.93 6.85 20.56
N HIS A 110 -2.09 5.61 20.15
CA HIS A 110 -1.41 4.96 19.04
C HIS A 110 -2.39 4.13 18.22
N GLY A 111 -2.00 3.73 17.01
CA GLY A 111 -2.84 2.93 16.11
C GLY A 111 -3.33 3.68 14.88
N TYR A 112 -2.87 4.92 14.69
CA TYR A 112 -3.01 5.64 13.42
C TYR A 112 -2.27 4.89 12.30
N ASP A 113 -2.44 5.38 11.08
CA ASP A 113 -1.74 4.90 9.88
C ASP A 113 -0.24 4.65 10.13
N PHE A 114 0.18 3.39 9.96
CA PHE A 114 1.53 2.92 10.28
C PHE A 114 2.64 3.57 9.45
N ILE A 115 2.32 4.20 8.31
CA ILE A 115 3.33 4.89 7.49
C ILE A 115 3.76 6.22 8.10
N LEU A 116 2.97 6.78 9.02
CA LEU A 116 3.23 8.07 9.64
C LEU A 116 4.34 7.93 10.69
N GLU A 117 5.31 8.84 10.62
CA GLU A 117 6.51 8.81 11.47
C GLU A 117 6.20 8.69 12.98
N PRO A 118 5.18 9.37 13.56
CA PRO A 118 4.85 9.21 14.98
C PRO A 118 4.42 7.80 15.38
N MET A 119 4.06 6.92 14.43
CA MET A 119 3.67 5.52 14.66
C MET A 119 4.83 4.54 14.46
N HIS A 120 5.99 5.00 13.98
CA HIS A 120 7.14 4.14 13.73
C HIS A 120 7.69 3.56 15.04
N ALA A 121 8.09 2.29 14.99
CA ALA A 121 8.68 1.57 16.11
C ALA A 121 10.21 1.50 15.98
N ILE A 122 10.90 1.39 17.11
CA ILE A 122 12.35 1.21 17.14
C ILE A 122 12.69 -0.29 17.05
N PHE A 123 13.71 -0.62 16.26
CA PHE A 123 14.34 -1.94 16.20
C PHE A 123 15.86 -1.82 16.36
N TYR A 124 16.43 -2.58 17.29
CA TYR A 124 17.87 -2.78 17.45
C TYR A 124 18.12 -4.25 17.78
N ALA A 125 19.24 -4.79 17.31
CA ALA A 125 19.64 -6.17 17.56
C ALA A 125 21.13 -6.21 17.91
N TYR A 126 21.49 -7.07 18.85
CA TYR A 126 22.87 -7.32 19.26
C TYR A 126 23.00 -8.77 19.68
N GLY A 127 24.05 -9.44 19.22
CA GLY A 127 24.29 -10.83 19.57
C GLY A 127 25.39 -11.47 18.73
N PRO A 128 25.82 -12.69 19.07
CA PRO A 128 26.89 -13.40 18.36
C PRO A 128 26.54 -13.69 16.90
N ASN A 129 25.26 -13.92 16.60
CA ASN A 129 24.75 -14.19 15.27
C ASN A 129 24.06 -12.98 14.62
N ILE A 130 24.35 -11.77 15.09
CA ILE A 130 23.87 -10.52 14.52
C ILE A 130 25.03 -9.80 13.83
N ALA A 131 24.81 -9.31 12.61
CA ALA A 131 25.78 -8.54 11.85
C ALA A 131 26.20 -7.27 12.60
N GLN A 132 27.50 -6.98 12.63
CA GLN A 132 28.05 -5.80 13.30
C GLN A 132 28.07 -4.59 12.37
N GLY A 133 27.75 -3.41 12.91
CA GLY A 133 27.81 -2.14 12.16
C GLY A 133 26.78 -2.00 11.04
N LEU A 134 25.77 -2.88 10.99
CA LEU A 134 24.72 -2.84 9.97
C LEU A 134 23.64 -1.81 10.33
N VAL A 135 23.35 -0.91 9.40
CA VAL A 135 22.20 0.01 9.48
C VAL A 135 21.23 -0.36 8.37
N LEU A 136 20.03 -0.81 8.74
CA LEU A 136 18.99 -1.22 7.80
C LEU A 136 18.19 -0.02 7.28
N LYS A 137 17.64 -0.15 6.07
CA LYS A 137 16.48 0.63 5.67
C LYS A 137 15.25 0.22 6.51
N PRO A 138 14.25 1.10 6.70
CA PRO A 138 12.99 0.74 7.35
C PRO A 138 12.38 -0.53 6.75
N PHE A 139 11.75 -1.33 7.61
CA PHE A 139 11.08 -2.58 7.23
C PHE A 139 9.85 -2.79 8.11
N GLN A 140 8.91 -3.63 7.68
CA GLN A 140 7.69 -3.91 8.44
C GLN A 140 7.92 -5.01 9.48
N ASN A 141 7.22 -4.92 10.62
CA ASN A 141 7.38 -5.87 11.72
C ASN A 141 6.99 -7.32 11.40
N VAL A 142 6.18 -7.54 10.34
CA VAL A 142 5.82 -8.87 9.84
C VAL A 142 7.05 -9.71 9.44
N GLU A 143 8.17 -9.05 9.12
CA GLU A 143 9.43 -9.68 8.74
C GLU A 143 10.19 -10.31 9.92
N LEU A 144 9.84 -9.92 11.16
CA LEU A 144 10.57 -10.39 12.34
C LEU A 144 10.38 -11.87 12.61
N PHE A 145 9.25 -12.46 12.23
CA PHE A 145 9.01 -13.88 12.47
C PHE A 145 10.08 -14.75 11.79
N ASN A 146 10.37 -14.48 10.51
CA ASN A 146 11.38 -15.22 9.76
C ASN A 146 12.79 -15.02 10.36
N LEU A 147 13.10 -13.82 10.85
CA LEU A 147 14.37 -13.57 11.55
C LEU A 147 14.49 -14.39 12.84
N MET A 148 13.42 -14.46 13.64
CA MET A 148 13.41 -15.23 14.89
C MET A 148 13.54 -16.73 14.65
N ILE A 149 12.88 -17.26 13.63
CA ILE A 149 12.99 -18.67 13.22
C ILE A 149 14.44 -19.01 12.83
N ALA A 150 15.10 -18.14 12.06
CA ALA A 150 16.49 -18.33 11.67
C ALA A 150 17.45 -18.30 12.88
N LEU A 151 17.28 -17.33 13.79
CA LEU A 151 18.10 -17.22 15.01
C LEU A 151 17.94 -18.41 15.96
N LEU A 152 16.74 -18.98 16.02
CA LEU A 152 16.45 -20.18 16.83
C LEU A 152 16.86 -21.48 16.13
N ASN A 153 17.37 -21.42 14.90
CA ASN A 153 17.70 -22.56 14.06
C ASN A 153 16.53 -23.55 13.92
N VAL A 154 15.30 -23.03 13.83
CA VAL A 154 14.11 -23.83 13.55
C VAL A 154 14.06 -24.07 12.04
N ASN A 155 13.85 -25.32 11.63
CA ASN A 155 13.69 -25.65 10.22
C ASN A 155 12.48 -24.89 9.65
N SER A 156 12.71 -24.08 8.61
CA SER A 156 11.67 -23.24 8.00
C SER A 156 10.48 -24.06 7.49
N ASN A 157 10.71 -25.28 7.01
CA ASN A 157 9.65 -26.19 6.56
C ASN A 157 8.74 -26.67 7.69
N LEU A 158 9.16 -26.52 8.95
CA LEU A 158 8.37 -26.83 10.14
C LEU A 158 7.77 -25.58 10.79
N SER A 159 8.12 -24.39 10.30
CA SER A 159 7.58 -23.14 10.82
C SER A 159 6.15 -22.91 10.33
N SER A 160 5.35 -22.19 11.13
CA SER A 160 3.99 -21.85 10.72
C SER A 160 4.00 -20.85 9.55
N PRO A 161 3.04 -20.95 8.60
CA PRO A 161 2.88 -19.94 7.56
C PRO A 161 2.74 -18.53 8.15
N ASN A 162 3.36 -17.55 7.50
CA ASN A 162 3.33 -16.15 7.93
C ASN A 162 3.40 -15.21 6.71
N ASN A 163 3.19 -13.91 6.94
CA ASN A 163 3.16 -12.90 5.88
C ASN A 163 4.52 -12.24 5.60
N GLY A 164 5.55 -12.54 6.40
CA GLY A 164 6.90 -12.03 6.17
C GLY A 164 7.51 -12.62 4.90
N THR A 165 8.33 -11.84 4.21
CA THR A 165 9.05 -12.26 3.02
C THR A 165 10.38 -12.90 3.43
N GLU A 166 10.50 -14.20 3.23
CA GLU A 166 11.74 -14.94 3.52
C GLU A 166 12.92 -14.29 2.76
N GLY A 167 14.03 -14.08 3.47
CA GLY A 167 15.20 -13.39 2.92
C GLY A 167 15.30 -11.90 3.26
N ARG A 168 14.19 -11.24 3.62
CA ARG A 168 14.17 -9.77 3.83
C ARG A 168 15.17 -9.26 4.86
N LEU A 169 15.44 -10.05 5.90
CA LEU A 169 16.34 -9.73 7.00
C LEU A 169 17.58 -10.65 7.04
N ASN A 170 17.93 -11.31 5.92
CA ASN A 170 19.09 -12.21 5.88
C ASN A 170 20.41 -11.48 6.20
N SER A 171 20.57 -10.22 5.78
CA SER A 171 21.77 -9.45 6.07
C SER A 171 21.96 -9.14 7.57
N VAL A 172 20.91 -9.27 8.38
CA VAL A 172 21.01 -9.14 9.85
C VAL A 172 21.73 -10.34 10.47
N LEU A 173 21.67 -11.50 9.84
CA LEU A 173 22.22 -12.75 10.38
C LEU A 173 23.72 -12.86 10.10
N ASN A 174 24.48 -13.31 11.10
CA ASN A 174 25.90 -13.61 10.98
C ASN A 174 26.19 -15.06 11.40
N GLY A 175 26.89 -15.82 10.54
CA GLY A 175 27.25 -17.21 10.82
C GLY A 175 26.08 -18.21 10.87
N ILE A 176 24.91 -17.84 10.32
CA ILE A 176 23.74 -18.72 10.18
C ILE A 176 23.50 -18.97 8.69
N SER A 177 23.29 -20.23 8.31
CA SER A 177 22.91 -20.56 6.93
C SER A 177 21.51 -20.04 6.66
N VAL A 178 21.38 -19.21 5.63
CA VAL A 178 20.10 -18.63 5.23
C VAL A 178 19.53 -19.38 4.03
N ASN A 179 18.20 -19.57 4.02
CA ASN A 179 17.53 -20.06 2.83
C ASN A 179 17.58 -18.98 1.75
N LYS A 180 17.80 -19.41 0.51
CA LYS A 180 17.63 -18.54 -0.64
C LYS A 180 16.13 -18.34 -0.89
N PRO A 181 15.71 -17.18 -1.39
CA PRO A 181 14.31 -16.93 -1.72
C PRO A 181 13.79 -18.00 -2.68
N GLN A 182 12.66 -18.64 -2.36
CA GLN A 182 12.03 -19.60 -3.28
C GLN A 182 11.28 -18.86 -4.39
N ARG A 183 11.47 -19.32 -5.63
CA ARG A 183 10.78 -18.80 -6.82
C ARG A 183 9.39 -19.39 -6.95
N SER A 184 8.39 -18.59 -7.29
CA SER A 184 7.10 -19.11 -7.77
C SER A 184 7.10 -19.15 -9.30
N ASP A 185 7.12 -20.35 -9.88
CA ASP A 185 6.90 -20.56 -11.31
C ASP A 185 5.41 -20.40 -11.63
N LEU A 186 4.88 -19.18 -11.56
CA LEU A 186 3.50 -18.88 -11.96
C LEU A 186 3.50 -17.96 -13.18
N THR A 187 3.27 -18.60 -14.32
CA THR A 187 3.08 -18.02 -15.65
C THR A 187 1.58 -17.89 -15.91
N SER A 188 0.97 -16.71 -15.78
CA SER A 188 -0.31 -16.40 -16.47
C SER A 188 -0.93 -15.01 -16.24
N THR A 189 -0.27 -14.04 -15.59
CA THR A 189 -0.87 -12.70 -15.45
C THR A 189 -0.37 -11.73 -16.52
N ILE A 190 -1.30 -11.14 -17.27
CA ILE A 190 -1.02 -10.11 -18.27
C ILE A 190 -0.92 -8.76 -17.55
N ALA A 191 0.26 -8.13 -17.58
CA ALA A 191 0.45 -6.74 -17.18
C ALA A 191 0.86 -5.91 -18.40
N LEU A 192 0.38 -4.66 -18.47
CA LEU A 192 0.83 -3.74 -19.50
C LEU A 192 2.12 -3.06 -19.01
N ILE A 193 3.17 -3.13 -19.82
CA ILE A 193 4.46 -2.47 -19.56
C ILE A 193 4.62 -1.34 -20.56
N GLU A 194 4.85 -0.13 -20.04
CA GLU A 194 5.01 1.09 -20.84
C GLU A 194 6.30 1.82 -20.45
N ARG A 195 7.05 2.31 -21.44
CA ARG A 195 8.14 3.27 -21.22
C ARG A 195 7.66 4.65 -21.60
N ILE A 196 7.61 5.55 -20.62
CA ILE A 196 7.07 6.90 -20.80
C ILE A 196 8.18 7.92 -20.61
N ASN A 197 8.39 8.75 -21.63
CA ASN A 197 9.43 9.77 -21.69
C ASN A 197 8.85 11.19 -21.66
N SER A 198 9.69 12.20 -21.45
CA SER A 198 9.26 13.60 -21.24
C SER A 198 8.49 14.22 -22.40
N ASN A 199 8.65 13.68 -23.62
CA ASN A 199 7.95 14.13 -24.81
C ASN A 199 6.51 13.58 -24.92
N PHE A 200 6.11 12.70 -24.00
CA PHE A 200 4.78 12.13 -23.95
C PHE A 200 3.74 13.19 -23.58
N SER A 201 2.79 13.45 -24.49
CA SER A 201 1.70 14.41 -24.28
C SER A 201 0.41 13.70 -23.88
N LEU A 202 -0.29 14.23 -22.87
CA LEU A 202 -1.64 13.78 -22.47
C LEU A 202 -2.67 13.85 -23.62
N SER A 203 -2.39 14.61 -24.69
CA SER A 203 -3.23 14.66 -25.89
C SER A 203 -3.07 13.45 -26.81
N GLN A 204 -1.98 12.68 -26.69
CA GLN A 204 -1.77 11.45 -27.47
C GLN A 204 -2.59 10.26 -26.91
N LEU A 205 -2.94 10.31 -25.62
CA LEU A 205 -3.80 9.35 -24.90
C LEU A 205 -5.29 9.36 -25.29
N ARG A 206 -5.76 10.32 -26.10
CA ARG A 206 -7.17 10.46 -26.51
C ARG A 206 -7.41 10.05 -27.97
N GLN A 207 -6.48 9.33 -28.56
CA GLN A 207 -6.66 8.77 -29.91
C GLN A 207 -7.09 7.30 -29.76
N GLU A 208 -8.14 6.91 -30.49
CA GLU A 208 -8.85 5.61 -30.45
C GLU A 208 -7.99 4.33 -30.60
N ASN A 209 -6.66 4.43 -30.66
CA ASN A 209 -5.71 3.32 -30.74
C ASN A 209 -4.67 3.30 -29.59
N ASP A 210 -4.86 4.02 -28.49
CA ASP A 210 -3.95 4.02 -27.34
C ASP A 210 -4.21 2.81 -26.39
N PRO A 211 -3.17 2.03 -25.99
CA PRO A 211 -3.30 0.94 -25.03
C PRO A 211 -3.96 1.31 -23.69
N ALA A 212 -3.74 2.53 -23.18
CA ALA A 212 -4.33 3.00 -21.92
C ALA A 212 -5.81 3.40 -22.08
N GLU A 213 -6.19 3.94 -23.25
CA GLU A 213 -7.60 4.15 -23.62
C GLU A 213 -8.31 2.81 -23.83
N LEU A 214 -7.61 1.80 -24.37
CA LEU A 214 -8.09 0.42 -24.48
C LEU A 214 -8.34 -0.21 -23.10
N ILE A 215 -7.46 0.00 -22.12
CA ILE A 215 -7.66 -0.50 -20.74
C ILE A 215 -8.87 0.17 -20.07
N THR A 216 -9.00 1.49 -20.18
CA THR A 216 -10.09 2.23 -19.54
C THR A 216 -11.45 1.91 -20.14
N THR A 217 -11.53 1.77 -21.47
CA THR A 217 -12.76 1.40 -22.19
C THR A 217 -13.08 -0.09 -22.11
N SER A 218 -12.09 -0.98 -22.13
CA SER A 218 -12.27 -2.45 -22.04
C SER A 218 -12.57 -2.94 -20.61
N LEU A 219 -11.94 -2.35 -19.58
CA LEU A 219 -12.08 -2.82 -18.18
C LEU A 219 -13.13 -2.08 -17.36
N SER A 220 -13.88 -1.14 -17.93
CA SER A 220 -14.87 -0.32 -17.20
C SER A 220 -14.28 0.35 -15.94
N VAL A 221 -13.11 0.98 -16.11
CA VAL A 221 -12.38 1.66 -15.03
C VAL A 221 -13.15 2.90 -14.56
N LYS A 222 -13.36 3.03 -13.26
CA LYS A 222 -14.10 4.13 -12.63
C LYS A 222 -13.18 5.01 -11.76
N GLY A 223 -13.60 6.25 -11.55
CA GLY A 223 -13.03 7.12 -10.52
C GLY A 223 -11.66 7.72 -10.87
N HIS A 224 -10.70 7.54 -9.95
CA HIS A 224 -9.45 8.34 -9.88
C HIS A 224 -8.32 7.88 -10.81
N PHE A 225 -8.60 7.08 -11.85
CA PHE A 225 -7.58 6.62 -12.79
C PHE A 225 -6.87 7.77 -13.54
N THR A 226 -7.61 8.84 -13.86
CA THR A 226 -7.04 10.06 -14.46
C THR A 226 -5.99 10.72 -13.57
N ASN A 227 -6.07 10.56 -12.24
CA ASN A 227 -5.05 11.04 -11.32
C ASN A 227 -3.74 10.26 -11.47
N LEU A 228 -3.80 8.94 -11.73
CA LEU A 228 -2.62 8.12 -12.00
C LEU A 228 -1.94 8.55 -13.31
N GLU A 229 -2.70 8.77 -14.38
CA GLU A 229 -2.12 9.23 -15.64
C GLU A 229 -1.43 10.59 -15.48
N LYS A 230 -2.06 11.50 -14.74
CA LYS A 230 -1.48 12.82 -14.48
C LYS A 230 -0.17 12.71 -13.70
N ILE A 231 -0.14 11.98 -12.58
CA ILE A 231 1.08 11.87 -11.77
C ILE A 231 2.20 11.17 -12.52
N THR A 232 1.87 10.16 -13.35
CA THR A 232 2.85 9.50 -14.21
C THR A 232 3.43 10.45 -15.26
N SER A 233 2.59 11.25 -15.92
CA SER A 233 3.06 12.28 -16.87
C SER A 233 3.98 13.29 -16.18
N ASP A 234 3.62 13.75 -14.99
CA ASP A 234 4.43 14.70 -14.21
C ASP A 234 5.79 14.08 -13.83
N TYR A 235 5.83 12.80 -13.47
CA TYR A 235 7.08 12.09 -13.21
C TYR A 235 7.93 11.84 -14.45
N ALA A 236 7.32 11.49 -15.59
CA ALA A 236 8.05 11.32 -16.84
C ALA A 236 8.74 12.64 -17.27
N LYS A 237 8.06 13.78 -17.08
CA LYS A 237 8.65 15.11 -17.31
C LYS A 237 9.78 15.41 -16.34
N LEU A 238 9.61 15.08 -15.06
CA LEU A 238 10.59 15.38 -14.02
C LEU A 238 11.86 14.50 -14.13
N TYR A 239 11.71 13.24 -14.50
CA TYR A 239 12.80 12.26 -14.52
C TYR A 239 13.28 11.88 -15.93
N ASN A 240 12.79 12.58 -16.95
CA ASN A 240 13.01 12.32 -18.38
C ASN A 240 12.42 11.00 -18.90
N GLU A 241 12.49 9.93 -18.11
CA GLU A 241 11.96 8.61 -18.46
C GLU A 241 11.57 7.83 -17.20
N VAL A 242 10.39 7.22 -17.22
CA VAL A 242 9.89 6.26 -16.23
C VAL A 242 9.38 5.00 -16.90
N VAL A 243 9.49 3.87 -16.21
CA VAL A 243 8.89 2.59 -16.65
C VAL A 243 7.65 2.35 -15.80
N VAL A 244 6.54 2.05 -16.46
CA VAL A 244 5.24 1.87 -15.81
C VAL A 244 4.75 0.46 -16.07
N ILE A 245 4.23 -0.18 -15.02
CA ILE A 245 3.54 -1.46 -15.11
C ILE A 245 2.15 -1.30 -14.48
N SER A 246 1.11 -1.53 -15.28
CA SER A 246 -0.28 -1.39 -14.84
C SER A 246 -1.09 -2.65 -15.12
N GLY A 247 -2.12 -2.90 -14.32
CA GLY A 247 -3.00 -4.04 -14.53
C GLY A 247 -4.19 -4.07 -13.56
N SER A 248 -5.04 -5.08 -13.74
CA SER A 248 -6.22 -5.31 -12.94
C SER A 248 -5.96 -6.22 -11.74
N ILE A 249 -6.75 -6.03 -10.68
CA ILE A 249 -6.81 -6.89 -9.50
C ILE A 249 -8.26 -7.35 -9.29
N TYR A 250 -8.44 -8.65 -9.04
CA TYR A 250 -9.71 -9.29 -8.75
C TYR A 250 -9.65 -9.91 -7.35
N ASP A 251 -10.20 -9.18 -6.39
CA ASP A 251 -10.29 -9.51 -4.96
C ASP A 251 -11.67 -9.03 -4.48
N PHE A 252 -12.72 -9.74 -4.90
CA PHE A 252 -14.11 -9.34 -4.58
C PHE A 252 -14.59 -9.88 -3.25
N ASP A 253 -13.95 -10.94 -2.76
CA ASP A 253 -14.37 -11.60 -1.54
C ASP A 253 -13.73 -10.96 -0.29
N ASP A 254 -12.67 -10.15 -0.47
CA ASP A 254 -11.86 -9.52 0.58
C ASP A 254 -11.43 -10.52 1.69
N ASN A 255 -11.49 -11.83 1.40
CA ASN A 255 -11.39 -12.89 2.40
C ASN A 255 -9.98 -13.44 2.52
N ASP A 256 -9.09 -13.27 1.54
CA ASP A 256 -7.72 -13.79 1.66
C ASP A 256 -6.61 -12.87 1.17
N PHE A 257 -6.93 -11.71 0.56
CA PHE A 257 -5.94 -10.79 0.00
C PHE A 257 -5.06 -11.47 -1.07
N VAL A 258 -5.59 -12.52 -1.69
CA VAL A 258 -5.02 -13.20 -2.83
C VAL A 258 -5.97 -12.99 -4.00
N ALA A 259 -5.46 -13.06 -5.21
CA ALA A 259 -6.31 -13.03 -6.39
C ALA A 259 -7.38 -14.17 -6.28
N ASP A 260 -8.67 -13.83 -6.43
CA ASP A 260 -9.80 -14.77 -6.28
C ASP A 260 -9.55 -16.08 -7.06
N SER A 261 -9.69 -17.28 -6.51
CA SER A 261 -9.30 -18.52 -7.23
C SER A 261 -9.90 -18.69 -8.66
N SER A 262 -9.16 -19.41 -9.52
CA SER A 262 -9.21 -19.48 -11.00
C SER A 262 -10.56 -19.69 -11.72
N GLY A 263 -11.67 -19.87 -11.00
CA GLY A 263 -13.01 -20.10 -11.55
C GLY A 263 -13.77 -18.84 -11.98
N LEU A 264 -13.38 -17.64 -11.52
CA LEU A 264 -14.09 -16.38 -11.82
C LEU A 264 -13.49 -15.58 -13.01
N TYR A 265 -12.19 -15.77 -13.33
CA TYR A 265 -11.48 -15.00 -14.37
C TYR A 265 -11.92 -15.26 -15.82
N LEU A 266 -12.61 -16.36 -16.08
CA LEU A 266 -13.01 -16.72 -17.46
C LEU A 266 -14.20 -15.90 -17.99
N LYS A 267 -14.83 -15.06 -17.16
CA LYS A 267 -15.77 -14.07 -17.65
C LYS A 267 -14.99 -12.80 -18.04
N ARG A 268 -14.60 -12.72 -19.31
CA ARG A 268 -13.99 -11.55 -20.00
C ARG A 268 -14.75 -10.21 -19.86
N ASN A 269 -15.88 -10.17 -19.14
CA ASN A 269 -16.74 -9.01 -18.89
C ASN A 269 -16.85 -8.65 -17.39
N THR A 270 -15.96 -9.13 -16.53
CA THR A 270 -15.98 -8.79 -15.10
C THR A 270 -15.16 -7.51 -14.84
N THR A 271 -15.82 -6.49 -14.31
CA THR A 271 -15.18 -5.24 -13.88
C THR A 271 -14.23 -5.53 -12.71
N PRO A 272 -12.92 -5.22 -12.79
CA PRO A 272 -11.98 -5.55 -11.73
C PRO A 272 -12.33 -4.84 -10.41
N SER A 273 -11.94 -5.44 -9.29
CA SER A 273 -12.14 -4.85 -7.96
C SER A 273 -11.24 -3.64 -7.73
N HIS A 274 -9.99 -3.73 -8.21
CA HIS A 274 -8.94 -2.74 -8.04
C HIS A 274 -8.09 -2.66 -9.30
N ILE A 275 -7.29 -1.60 -9.39
CA ILE A 275 -6.28 -1.40 -10.43
C ILE A 275 -4.97 -1.08 -9.73
N PHE A 276 -3.88 -1.69 -10.19
CA PHE A 276 -2.56 -1.33 -9.72
C PHE A 276 -1.81 -0.50 -10.76
N ARG A 277 -0.91 0.35 -10.26
CA ARG A 277 0.10 1.01 -11.08
C ARG A 277 1.42 1.03 -10.33
N VAL A 278 2.44 0.54 -10.99
CA VAL A 278 3.83 0.58 -10.54
C VAL A 278 4.61 1.52 -11.44
N ILE A 279 5.34 2.45 -10.84
CA ILE A 279 6.18 3.42 -11.54
C ILE A 279 7.61 3.21 -11.04
N PHE A 280 8.50 2.86 -11.95
CA PHE A 280 9.93 2.76 -11.70
C PHE A 280 10.66 3.97 -12.27
N ARG A 281 11.76 4.35 -11.60
CA ARG A 281 12.71 5.36 -12.06
C ARG A 281 14.14 4.96 -11.71
N CYS A 282 15.11 5.58 -12.40
CA CYS A 282 16.51 5.58 -11.98
C CYS A 282 16.84 6.87 -11.23
N LYS A 283 17.05 6.79 -9.92
CA LYS A 283 17.40 7.95 -9.08
C LYS A 283 18.86 8.36 -9.29
N ASN A 284 19.10 9.55 -9.82
CA ASN A 284 20.46 10.05 -10.13
C ASN A 284 21.27 9.10 -11.05
N SER A 285 20.58 8.30 -11.85
CA SER A 285 21.14 7.38 -12.83
C SER A 285 20.29 7.44 -14.09
N ARG A 286 20.76 6.81 -15.17
CA ARG A 286 19.99 6.63 -16.40
C ARG A 286 19.55 5.17 -16.52
N TRP A 287 18.49 4.94 -17.28
CA TRP A 287 18.11 3.62 -17.74
C TRP A 287 19.18 3.06 -18.68
N LEU A 288 19.38 1.75 -18.65
CA LEU A 288 19.97 1.01 -19.74
C LEU A 288 18.90 0.75 -20.79
N ASN A 289 19.28 0.80 -22.06
CA ASN A 289 18.32 0.66 -23.17
C ASN A 289 17.59 -0.69 -23.07
N ASP A 290 16.28 -0.67 -23.29
CA ASP A 290 15.39 -1.83 -23.39
C ASP A 290 15.18 -2.72 -22.14
N GLU A 291 15.97 -2.55 -21.07
CA GLU A 291 15.85 -3.35 -19.83
C GLU A 291 15.34 -2.56 -18.62
N LEU A 292 14.64 -3.19 -17.67
CA LEU A 292 14.27 -2.59 -16.37
C LEU A 292 15.51 -2.43 -15.47
N GLN A 293 16.60 -1.91 -16.00
CA GLN A 293 17.90 -1.80 -15.35
C GLN A 293 18.41 -0.37 -15.42
N CYS A 294 18.88 0.13 -14.28
CA CYS A 294 19.61 1.38 -14.20
C CYS A 294 21.10 1.13 -14.42
N ASN A 295 21.80 2.07 -15.07
CA ASN A 295 23.26 2.03 -15.22
C ASN A 295 23.97 1.81 -13.87
N ASN A 296 23.51 2.49 -12.82
CA ASN A 296 23.77 2.08 -11.45
C ASN A 296 22.57 1.29 -10.90
N VAL A 297 22.72 -0.02 -10.78
CA VAL A 297 21.70 -0.98 -10.31
C VAL A 297 21.05 -0.52 -8.99
N LYS A 298 21.82 -0.02 -8.02
CA LYS A 298 21.28 0.41 -6.72
C LYS A 298 20.46 1.71 -6.76
N SER A 299 20.35 2.33 -7.94
CA SER A 299 19.59 3.55 -8.17
C SER A 299 18.13 3.31 -8.58
N LEU A 300 17.72 2.06 -8.81
CA LEU A 300 16.32 1.76 -9.08
C LEU A 300 15.47 2.15 -7.87
N ASP A 301 14.41 2.92 -8.13
CA ASP A 301 13.46 3.37 -7.14
C ASP A 301 12.04 3.14 -7.66
N VAL A 302 11.10 2.83 -6.77
CA VAL A 302 9.75 2.41 -7.15
C VAL A 302 8.69 3.15 -6.35
N LEU A 303 7.56 3.42 -7.01
CA LEU A 303 6.36 3.92 -6.39
C LEU A 303 5.16 3.13 -6.94
N SER A 304 4.38 2.54 -6.04
CA SER A 304 3.28 1.64 -6.39
C SER A 304 1.98 2.04 -5.71
N PHE A 305 0.88 1.81 -6.42
CA PHE A 305 -0.48 2.14 -6.00
C PHE A 305 -1.40 0.95 -6.24
N ILE A 306 -2.39 0.79 -5.36
CA ILE A 306 -3.55 -0.09 -5.57
C ILE A 306 -4.80 0.75 -5.32
N LEU A 307 -5.54 1.07 -6.37
CA LEU A 307 -6.75 1.90 -6.27
C LEU A 307 -8.01 1.04 -6.35
N PRO A 308 -9.01 1.26 -5.48
CA PRO A 308 -10.31 0.60 -5.62
C PRO A 308 -11.01 1.11 -6.89
N ASN A 309 -11.60 0.18 -7.66
CA ASN A 309 -12.33 0.48 -8.89
C ASN A 309 -13.78 0.88 -8.58
N VAL A 310 -13.92 2.04 -7.93
CA VAL A 310 -15.21 2.57 -7.44
C VAL A 310 -15.54 3.91 -8.10
N PRO A 311 -16.83 4.28 -8.21
CA PRO A 311 -17.24 5.51 -8.90
C PRO A 311 -16.77 6.81 -8.25
N GLY A 312 -16.36 6.80 -6.98
CA GLY A 312 -15.84 7.99 -6.32
C GLY A 312 -15.34 7.72 -4.90
N ASP A 313 -14.72 8.76 -4.33
CA ASP A 313 -14.17 8.78 -2.98
C ASP A 313 -15.18 9.34 -1.95
N TYR A 314 -15.36 8.62 -0.85
CA TYR A 314 -16.19 9.05 0.28
C TYR A 314 -15.51 10.12 1.14
N ASN A 315 -14.23 10.35 0.93
CA ASN A 315 -13.43 11.28 1.72
C ASN A 315 -13.25 12.65 1.08
N CYS A 316 -13.67 12.83 -0.18
CA CYS A 316 -13.43 14.04 -0.98
C CYS A 316 -11.96 14.50 -0.93
N LEU A 317 -11.02 13.56 -0.96
CA LEU A 317 -9.60 13.85 -1.03
C LEU A 317 -9.28 14.49 -2.37
N ASP A 318 -8.34 15.43 -2.36
CA ASP A 318 -7.73 15.86 -3.61
C ASP A 318 -6.93 14.71 -4.24
N SER A 319 -6.59 14.86 -5.52
CA SER A 319 -5.92 13.82 -6.29
C SER A 319 -4.63 13.30 -5.63
N LEU A 320 -3.82 14.18 -5.04
CA LEU A 320 -2.54 13.79 -4.46
C LEU A 320 -2.73 13.06 -3.13
N SER A 321 -3.63 13.55 -2.29
CA SER A 321 -3.99 12.92 -1.02
C SER A 321 -4.62 11.54 -1.22
N TYR A 322 -5.49 11.38 -2.24
CA TYR A 322 -6.10 10.10 -2.57
C TYR A 322 -5.05 9.07 -3.03
N LEU A 323 -4.13 9.47 -3.91
CA LEU A 323 -3.04 8.60 -4.35
C LEU A 323 -2.11 8.25 -3.19
N THR A 324 -1.81 9.21 -2.32
CA THR A 324 -0.98 8.99 -1.12
C THR A 324 -1.60 7.97 -0.18
N ALA A 325 -2.91 8.04 0.06
CA ALA A 325 -3.60 7.08 0.92
C ALA A 325 -3.52 5.64 0.36
N ASN A 326 -3.55 5.50 -0.97
CA ASN A 326 -3.61 4.22 -1.69
C ASN A 326 -2.27 3.72 -2.24
N LYS A 327 -1.15 4.21 -1.70
CA LYS A 327 0.17 3.59 -1.96
C LYS A 327 0.18 2.16 -1.43
N ALA A 328 0.97 1.30 -2.05
CA ALA A 328 1.15 -0.09 -1.64
C ALA A 328 2.60 -0.54 -1.86
N SER A 329 3.02 -1.64 -1.25
CA SER A 329 4.28 -2.29 -1.61
C SER A 329 4.13 -3.04 -2.94
N LEU A 330 5.25 -3.39 -3.59
CA LEU A 330 5.16 -4.33 -4.72
C LEU A 330 4.65 -5.68 -4.24
N ARG A 331 5.06 -6.12 -3.05
CA ARG A 331 4.63 -7.39 -2.46
C ARG A 331 3.11 -7.49 -2.35
N ASP A 332 2.43 -6.40 -1.99
CA ASP A 332 0.96 -6.36 -1.97
C ASP A 332 0.37 -6.64 -3.36
N ILE A 333 0.96 -6.05 -4.41
CA ILE A 333 0.53 -6.26 -5.80
C ILE A 333 0.82 -7.71 -6.22
N GLU A 334 1.98 -8.27 -5.88
CA GLU A 334 2.31 -9.67 -6.19
C GLU A 334 1.30 -10.64 -5.57
N LEU A 335 0.91 -10.44 -4.31
CA LEU A 335 -0.08 -11.27 -3.64
C LEU A 335 -1.46 -11.19 -4.32
N LEU A 336 -1.86 -10.00 -4.74
CA LEU A 336 -3.18 -9.74 -5.35
C LEU A 336 -3.26 -10.05 -6.85
N THR A 337 -2.14 -10.35 -7.51
CA THR A 337 -2.10 -10.55 -8.98
C THR A 337 -1.40 -11.83 -9.42
N GLY A 338 -0.59 -12.44 -8.53
CA GLY A 338 0.32 -13.52 -8.89
C GLY A 338 1.51 -13.09 -9.76
N LEU A 339 1.67 -11.78 -10.03
CA LEU A 339 2.88 -11.26 -10.68
C LEU A 339 4.08 -11.39 -9.74
N GLU A 340 5.27 -11.46 -10.32
CA GLU A 340 6.53 -11.34 -9.58
C GLU A 340 7.38 -10.22 -10.18
N PHE A 341 7.76 -9.24 -9.36
CA PHE A 341 8.61 -8.14 -9.78
C PHE A 341 10.07 -8.42 -9.41
N LEU A 342 11.00 -7.96 -10.25
CA LEU A 342 12.45 -8.03 -9.98
C LEU A 342 12.91 -9.46 -9.61
N PRO A 343 12.67 -10.46 -10.48
CA PRO A 343 12.98 -11.85 -10.16
C PRO A 343 14.49 -12.04 -9.98
N THR A 344 14.85 -12.81 -8.96
CA THR A 344 16.23 -13.13 -8.57
C THR A 344 16.78 -14.29 -9.41
N SER A 345 16.91 -14.05 -10.72
CA SER A 345 17.64 -14.80 -11.77
C SER A 345 17.32 -16.28 -12.09
N TRP A 346 16.94 -16.51 -13.36
CA TRP A 346 17.13 -17.75 -14.17
C TRP A 346 18.27 -17.60 -15.19
N ILE A 347 19.07 -16.53 -15.08
CA ILE A 347 20.14 -16.14 -15.99
C ILE A 347 21.43 -16.04 -15.16
N PRO A 348 22.63 -16.34 -15.71
CA PRO A 348 23.89 -16.22 -14.99
C PRO A 348 24.00 -14.88 -14.23
N ALA A 349 24.50 -14.95 -12.99
CA ALA A 349 24.51 -13.93 -11.94
C ALA A 349 25.18 -12.58 -12.26
N ALA A 350 25.48 -12.27 -13.52
CA ALA A 350 26.17 -11.08 -13.95
C ALA A 350 25.25 -9.91 -14.39
N GLU A 351 23.93 -10.12 -14.56
CA GLU A 351 23.08 -9.13 -15.25
C GLU A 351 21.76 -8.72 -14.54
N LEU A 352 21.47 -9.18 -13.32
CA LEU A 352 20.23 -8.85 -12.59
C LEU A 352 20.46 -8.30 -11.17
N TYR A 353 19.43 -7.64 -10.60
CA TYR A 353 19.45 -7.12 -9.22
C TYR A 353 19.68 -8.24 -8.20
N ASP A 354 20.55 -7.99 -7.21
CA ASP A 354 20.80 -8.97 -6.14
C ASP A 354 19.56 -9.22 -5.25
N ASP A 355 19.51 -10.38 -4.60
CA ASP A 355 18.37 -10.83 -3.80
C ASP A 355 17.99 -9.84 -2.69
N GLU A 356 18.99 -9.30 -1.98
CA GLU A 356 18.77 -8.37 -0.90
C GLU A 356 18.14 -7.07 -1.42
N PHE A 357 18.67 -6.52 -2.50
CA PHE A 357 18.14 -5.33 -3.14
C PHE A 357 16.71 -5.56 -3.65
N SER A 358 16.48 -6.66 -4.37
CA SER A 358 15.18 -7.00 -4.96
C SER A 358 14.10 -7.20 -3.89
N ILE A 359 14.37 -8.02 -2.86
CA ILE A 359 13.42 -8.24 -1.76
C ILE A 359 13.18 -6.96 -0.97
N THR A 360 14.24 -6.17 -0.73
CA THR A 360 14.09 -4.87 -0.09
C THR A 360 13.15 -3.98 -0.88
N LEU A 361 13.33 -3.86 -2.20
CA LEU A 361 12.49 -3.00 -3.03
C LEU A 361 11.05 -3.53 -3.13
N ARG A 362 10.86 -4.86 -3.11
CA ARG A 362 9.55 -5.50 -3.15
C ARG A 362 8.71 -5.24 -1.90
N THR A 363 9.35 -5.28 -0.73
CA THR A 363 8.69 -5.14 0.59
C THR A 363 8.70 -3.72 1.15
N MET A 364 9.45 -2.81 0.54
CA MET A 364 9.53 -1.43 1.01
C MET A 364 8.20 -0.70 0.77
N MET A 365 7.72 -0.04 1.82
CA MET A 365 6.54 0.84 1.73
C MET A 365 6.94 2.26 1.32
N PRO A 366 6.37 2.81 0.24
CA PRO A 366 6.67 4.19 -0.15
C PRO A 366 6.06 5.20 0.85
N GLU A 367 6.89 5.83 1.68
CA GLU A 367 6.44 6.82 2.68
C GLU A 367 5.92 8.14 2.08
N TYR A 368 6.47 8.57 0.94
CA TYR A 368 6.12 9.82 0.29
C TYR A 368 6.00 9.64 -1.21
N LEU A 369 5.21 10.51 -1.84
CA LEU A 369 5.28 10.71 -3.29
C LEU A 369 6.60 11.42 -3.63
N TRP A 370 7.18 11.15 -4.80
CA TRP A 370 8.48 11.74 -5.13
C TRP A 370 8.41 13.27 -5.25
N LEU A 371 7.28 13.84 -5.71
CA LEU A 371 7.07 15.29 -5.77
C LEU A 371 7.17 15.96 -4.40
N GLU A 372 6.55 15.36 -3.37
CA GLU A 372 6.58 15.89 -1.99
C GLU A 372 7.99 15.89 -1.43
N LYS A 373 8.76 14.83 -1.74
CA LYS A 373 10.14 14.68 -1.29
C LYS A 373 11.04 15.74 -1.92
N GLU A 374 10.91 16.00 -3.22
CA GLU A 374 11.68 17.05 -3.88
C GLU A 374 11.30 18.43 -3.33
N GLN A 375 10.02 18.72 -3.11
CA GLN A 375 9.59 19.99 -2.51
C GLN A 375 10.13 20.19 -1.08
N LYS A 376 10.12 19.15 -0.24
CA LYS A 376 10.74 19.19 1.10
C LYS A 376 12.25 19.42 1.01
N ARG A 377 12.93 18.79 0.05
CA ARG A 377 14.37 18.99 -0.19
C ARG A 377 14.68 20.43 -0.57
N PHE A 378 13.95 21.01 -1.52
CA PHE A 378 14.12 22.42 -1.91
C PHE A 378 13.90 23.40 -0.74
N LYS A 379 12.89 23.15 0.10
CA LYS A 379 12.66 23.97 1.31
C LYS A 379 13.81 23.86 2.33
N ASN A 380 14.36 22.66 2.51
CA ASN A 380 15.49 22.44 3.42
C ASN A 380 16.79 23.05 2.88
N ASP A 381 17.04 22.97 1.57
CA ASP A 381 18.22 23.56 0.91
C ASP A 381 18.16 25.12 0.90
N MET A 382 16.97 25.71 0.81
CA MET A 382 16.78 27.16 1.00
C MET A 382 17.00 27.62 2.44
N ASN A 383 16.76 26.75 3.42
CA ASN A 383 16.99 27.05 4.83
C ASN A 383 18.44 26.80 5.26
N SER A 384 19.15 25.87 4.61
CA SER A 384 20.58 25.59 4.88
C SER A 384 21.53 26.59 4.20
N SER A 385 21.08 27.27 3.13
CA SER A 385 21.82 28.35 2.45
C SER A 385 21.66 29.72 3.11
N ARG A 386 20.96 29.81 4.26
CA ARG A 386 20.78 31.03 5.06
C ARG A 386 21.62 31.07 6.35
N TYR A 387 22.61 30.21 6.51
CA TYR A 387 23.54 30.21 7.64
C TYR A 387 24.99 30.29 7.20
#